data_AF-A0A7N2M475-F1
#
_entry.id   AF-A0A7N2M475-F1
#
_cell.length_a   1.000
_cell.length_b   1.000
_cell.length_c   1.000
_cell.angle_alpha   90.00
_cell.angle_beta   90.00
_cell.angle_gamma   90.00
#
_symmetry.space_group_name_H-M   'P 1'
#
loop_
_entity.id
_entity.type
_entity.pdbx_description
1 polymer ?
#
loop_
_entity_poly.entity_id
_entity_poly.type
_entity_poly.pdbx_seq_one_letter_code
_entity_poly.pdbx_strand_id
1 'polypeptide(L)'
;MKVVAIDAAYTETYITDVIILSPGQTTDVLFTADQPLGSYYMAARPYFSAQGLPFDNTSGIIVYQGAKSATPIMPALPAFNDTPTAYKFYTNLTGFPGGPHWVPVPLQVDEHMFITFGNSLAPCGGGSANCRGIFGQRFSASMNNESFQLPSKLSMLQAFYSNNKMGVYTTDFPDNPPLVFDYTNPSNALNQS
;
A
#
# COMPACT_ATOMS: atom_id res chain seq x y z
N MET A 1 10.44 0.92 -19.73
CA MET A 1 10.90 -0.15 -18.80
C MET A 1 10.02 -1.39 -18.96
N LYS A 2 10.49 -2.58 -18.58
CA LYS A 2 9.73 -3.85 -18.65
C LYS A 2 9.59 -4.46 -17.25
N VAL A 3 8.38 -4.45 -16.69
CA VAL A 3 8.06 -5.13 -15.43
C VAL A 3 7.96 -6.63 -15.69
N VAL A 4 8.67 -7.43 -14.90
CA VAL A 4 8.77 -8.89 -15.08
C VAL A 4 8.40 -9.69 -13.83
N ALA A 5 8.43 -9.06 -12.65
CA ALA A 5 7.94 -9.68 -11.42
C ALA A 5 7.42 -8.60 -10.45
N ILE A 6 6.48 -9.00 -9.60
CA ILE A 6 5.99 -8.25 -8.45
C ILE A 6 5.90 -9.19 -7.25
N ASP A 7 6.38 -8.76 -6.09
CA ASP A 7 6.31 -9.52 -4.82
C ASP A 7 6.81 -10.97 -4.96
N ALA A 8 7.93 -11.14 -5.68
CA ALA A 8 8.56 -12.43 -6.02
C ALA A 8 7.71 -13.39 -6.88
N ALA A 9 6.66 -12.89 -7.54
CA ALA A 9 5.87 -13.63 -8.52
C ALA A 9 6.08 -13.06 -9.93
N TYR A 10 6.35 -13.94 -10.90
CA TYR A 10 6.51 -13.54 -12.30
C TYR A 10 5.20 -12.99 -12.87
N THR A 11 5.32 -11.90 -13.63
CA THR A 11 4.22 -11.30 -14.37
C THR A 11 4.36 -11.57 -15.85
N GLU A 12 3.25 -11.53 -16.58
CA GLU A 12 3.34 -11.21 -18.01
C GLU A 12 4.11 -9.89 -18.15
N THR A 13 4.92 -9.78 -19.20
CA THR A 13 5.78 -8.61 -19.35
C THR A 13 4.93 -7.35 -19.56
N TYR A 14 5.00 -6.41 -18.62
CA TYR A 14 4.29 -5.14 -18.73
C TYR A 14 5.26 -4.00 -19.05
N ILE A 15 5.06 -3.35 -20.19
CA ILE A 15 5.90 -2.25 -20.66
C ILE A 15 5.32 -0.91 -20.20
N THR A 16 6.09 -0.15 -19.43
CA THR A 16 5.69 1.14 -18.87
C THR A 16 6.88 2.09 -18.68
N ASP A 17 6.61 3.39 -18.63
CA ASP A 17 7.59 4.45 -18.33
C ASP A 17 7.57 4.88 -16.86
N VAL A 18 6.56 4.44 -16.11
CA VAL A 18 6.39 4.75 -14.69
C VAL A 18 6.09 3.47 -13.92
N ILE A 19 6.72 3.33 -12.77
CA ILE A 19 6.48 2.26 -11.81
C ILE A 19 5.76 2.88 -10.61
N ILE A 20 4.73 2.20 -10.11
CA ILE A 20 4.02 2.60 -8.89
C ILE A 20 4.31 1.54 -7.83
N LEU A 21 4.72 1.98 -6.65
CA LEU A 21 5.08 1.11 -5.53
C LEU A 21 4.35 1.59 -4.28
N SER A 22 3.69 0.66 -3.60
CA SER A 22 3.20 0.87 -2.25
C SER A 22 4.20 0.30 -1.23
N PRO A 23 4.30 0.87 -0.02
CA PRO A 23 5.16 0.31 1.02
C PRO A 23 4.89 -1.19 1.24
N GLY A 24 5.96 -1.99 1.24
CA GLY A 24 5.88 -3.46 1.37
C GLY A 24 5.93 -4.22 0.04
N GLN A 25 5.65 -3.57 -1.09
CA GLN A 25 5.75 -4.19 -2.42
C GLN A 25 7.17 -4.14 -2.98
N THR A 26 7.50 -5.12 -3.83
CA THR A 26 8.71 -5.13 -4.66
C THR A 26 8.35 -5.32 -6.12
N THR A 27 9.11 -4.71 -7.02
CA THR A 27 8.92 -4.85 -8.48
C THR A 27 10.28 -5.04 -9.13
N ASP A 28 10.41 -6.13 -9.89
CA ASP A 28 11.59 -6.37 -10.72
C ASP A 28 11.36 -5.83 -12.12
N VAL A 29 12.30 -5.00 -12.57
CA VAL A 29 12.18 -4.24 -13.81
C VAL A 29 13.46 -4.35 -14.63
N LEU A 30 13.30 -4.80 -15.87
CA LEU A 30 14.34 -4.71 -16.88
C LEU A 30 14.26 -3.34 -17.55
N PHE A 31 15.34 -2.56 -17.45
CA PHE A 31 15.52 -1.35 -18.25
C PHE A 31 16.66 -1.59 -19.25
N THR A 32 16.56 -0.95 -20.41
CA THR A 32 17.58 -1.03 -21.46
C THR A 32 18.34 0.28 -21.50
N ALA A 33 19.67 0.21 -21.46
CA ALA A 33 20.55 1.37 -21.55
C ALA A 33 20.89 1.67 -23.02
N ASP A 34 19.92 2.20 -23.77
CA ASP A 34 19.98 2.46 -25.21
C ASP A 34 19.99 3.97 -25.58
N GLN A 35 20.18 4.83 -24.59
CA GLN A 35 20.20 6.28 -24.77
C GLN A 35 21.59 6.78 -25.17
N PRO A 36 21.71 7.98 -25.76
CA PRO A 36 23.00 8.60 -26.04
C PRO A 36 23.91 8.67 -24.80
N LEU A 37 25.23 8.72 -25.06
CA LEU A 37 26.23 8.79 -23.99
C LEU A 37 25.99 10.04 -23.11
N GLY A 38 25.56 9.83 -21.86
CA GLY A 38 25.19 10.92 -20.95
C GLY A 38 24.83 10.46 -19.55
N SER A 39 24.19 11.36 -18.80
CA SER A 39 23.68 11.12 -17.44
C SER A 39 22.18 11.38 -17.40
N TYR A 40 21.44 10.55 -16.67
CA TYR A 40 19.98 10.56 -16.61
C TYR A 40 19.52 10.43 -15.16
N TYR A 41 18.54 11.22 -14.74
CA TYR A 41 17.93 11.03 -13.43
C TYR A 41 17.00 9.81 -13.45
N MET A 42 17.06 9.02 -12.39
CA MET A 42 15.95 8.20 -11.93
C MET A 42 15.29 8.97 -10.80
N ALA A 43 13.99 9.24 -10.89
CA ALA A 43 13.31 10.10 -9.92
C ALA A 43 12.06 9.40 -9.37
N ALA A 44 11.77 9.64 -8.10
CA ALA A 44 10.58 9.14 -7.44
C ALA A 44 9.91 10.27 -6.64
N ARG A 45 8.58 10.25 -6.68
CA ARG A 45 7.68 11.15 -5.94
C ARG A 45 6.55 10.31 -5.35
N PRO A 46 6.01 10.66 -4.19
CA PRO A 46 4.82 10.00 -3.69
C PRO A 46 3.62 10.23 -4.61
N TYR A 47 2.81 9.18 -4.76
CA TYR A 47 1.42 9.32 -5.18
C TYR A 47 0.58 9.60 -3.93
N PHE A 48 -0.19 10.68 -3.94
CA PHE A 48 -0.98 11.13 -2.80
C PHE A 48 -2.23 11.85 -3.28
N SER A 49 -3.41 11.25 -3.02
CA SER A 49 -4.71 11.82 -3.37
C SER A 49 -5.34 12.66 -2.26
N ALA A 50 -4.90 12.47 -1.00
CA ALA A 50 -5.31 13.31 0.11
C ALA A 50 -4.61 14.68 0.04
N GLN A 51 -5.26 15.73 0.54
CA GLN A 51 -4.73 17.09 0.48
C GLN A 51 -4.01 17.48 1.77
N GLY A 52 -2.99 18.34 1.64
CA GLY A 52 -2.44 19.09 2.78
C GLY A 52 -1.32 18.40 3.57
N LEU A 53 -0.76 17.28 3.10
CA LEU A 53 0.44 16.70 3.70
C LEU A 53 1.69 17.01 2.85
N PRO A 54 2.78 17.51 3.46
CA PRO A 54 4.04 17.69 2.76
C PRO A 54 4.70 16.34 2.48
N PHE A 55 5.46 16.27 1.40
CA PHE A 55 6.28 15.12 1.06
C PHE A 55 7.51 15.55 0.27
N ASP A 56 8.56 14.75 0.38
CA ASP A 56 9.81 14.95 -0.34
C ASP A 56 9.84 14.14 -1.63
N ASN A 57 10.57 14.66 -2.62
CA ASN A 57 10.92 13.91 -3.83
C ASN A 57 12.36 13.41 -3.69
N THR A 58 12.65 12.27 -4.29
CA THR A 58 14.00 11.69 -4.30
C THR A 58 14.46 11.41 -5.71
N SER A 59 15.77 11.48 -5.94
CA SER A 59 16.38 11.15 -7.22
C SER A 59 17.71 10.43 -7.05
N GLY A 60 18.02 9.57 -8.01
CA GLY A 60 19.32 8.97 -8.25
C GLY A 60 19.78 9.29 -9.67
N ILE A 61 21.03 8.99 -9.99
CA ILE A 61 21.61 9.28 -11.31
C ILE A 61 22.13 7.99 -11.93
N ILE A 62 21.71 7.72 -13.15
CA ILE A 62 22.29 6.71 -14.05
C ILE A 62 23.31 7.43 -14.93
N VAL A 63 24.57 7.00 -14.91
CA VAL A 63 25.66 7.60 -15.71
C VAL A 63 26.19 6.55 -16.68
N TYR A 64 26.15 6.83 -17.97
CA TYR A 64 26.81 5.97 -18.96
C TYR A 64 28.33 6.08 -18.79
N GLN A 65 29.02 4.94 -18.86
CA GLN A 65 30.47 4.92 -18.77
C GLN A 65 31.10 5.74 -19.91
N GLY A 66 31.96 6.71 -19.57
CA GLY A 66 32.56 7.64 -20.52
C GLY A 66 31.75 8.92 -20.78
N ALA A 67 30.58 9.06 -20.15
CA ALA A 67 29.85 10.33 -20.16
C ALA A 67 30.71 11.46 -19.55
N LYS A 68 30.74 12.60 -20.22
CA LYS A 68 31.34 13.82 -19.67
C LYS A 68 30.43 14.41 -18.60
N SER A 69 31.01 15.11 -17.63
CA SER A 69 30.24 15.81 -16.60
C SER A 69 29.24 16.78 -17.25
N ALA A 70 27.95 16.49 -17.09
CA ALA A 70 26.83 17.27 -17.59
C ALA A 70 25.67 17.14 -16.62
N THR A 71 24.76 18.13 -16.62
CA THR A 71 23.54 18.08 -15.81
C THR A 71 22.68 16.90 -16.29
N PRO A 72 22.31 15.94 -15.43
CA PRO A 72 21.52 14.79 -15.85
C PRO A 72 20.14 15.20 -16.37
N ILE A 73 19.61 14.46 -17.34
CA ILE A 73 18.29 14.72 -17.92
C ILE A 73 17.20 14.22 -16.95
N MET A 74 16.25 15.08 -16.59
CA MET A 74 15.14 14.75 -15.70
C MET A 74 14.00 14.06 -16.48
N PRO A 75 13.46 12.93 -16.02
CA PRO A 75 12.29 12.31 -16.63
C PRO A 75 11.01 13.10 -16.35
N ALA A 76 10.00 12.92 -17.19
CA ALA A 76 8.66 13.42 -16.90
C ALA A 76 7.99 12.55 -15.82
N LEU A 77 7.74 13.13 -14.65
CA LEU A 77 6.99 12.45 -13.59
C LEU A 77 5.49 12.81 -13.67
N PRO A 78 4.57 11.83 -13.54
CA PRO A 78 3.13 12.10 -13.42
C PRO A 78 2.83 13.04 -12.26
N ALA A 79 1.71 13.77 -12.28
CA ALA A 79 1.28 14.56 -11.13
C ALA A 79 1.12 13.68 -9.88
N PHE A 80 1.31 14.24 -8.67
CA PHE A 80 1.36 13.46 -7.44
C PHE A 80 -0.01 12.87 -7.11
N ASN A 81 -1.07 13.49 -7.63
CA ASN A 81 -2.45 13.09 -7.47
C ASN A 81 -3.02 12.41 -8.73
N ASP A 82 -2.17 11.97 -9.67
CA ASP A 82 -2.59 11.29 -10.90
C ASP A 82 -3.08 9.85 -10.61
N THR A 83 -4.33 9.77 -10.13
CA THR A 83 -5.01 8.50 -9.86
C THR A 83 -5.14 7.61 -11.10
N PRO A 84 -5.49 8.14 -12.30
CA PRO A 84 -5.55 7.33 -13.52
C PRO A 84 -4.24 6.61 -13.85
N THR A 85 -3.08 7.28 -13.71
CA THR A 85 -1.78 6.63 -13.95
C THR A 85 -1.50 5.54 -12.92
N ALA A 86 -1.78 5.80 -11.64
CA ALA A 86 -1.64 4.80 -10.57
C ALA A 86 -2.52 3.57 -10.81
N TYR A 87 -3.79 3.80 -11.14
CA TYR A 87 -4.76 2.75 -11.46
C TYR A 87 -4.34 1.94 -12.68
N LYS A 88 -3.88 2.60 -13.75
CA LYS A 88 -3.42 1.93 -14.96
C LYS A 88 -2.23 1.01 -14.69
N PHE A 89 -1.29 1.40 -13.84
CA PHE A 89 -0.17 0.52 -13.49
C PHE A 89 -0.68 -0.78 -12.86
N TYR A 90 -1.45 -0.69 -11.77
CA TYR A 90 -1.90 -1.87 -11.03
C TYR A 90 -2.86 -2.77 -11.80
N THR A 91 -3.73 -2.21 -12.64
CA THR A 91 -4.72 -3.00 -13.41
C THR A 91 -4.15 -3.70 -14.64
N ASN A 92 -2.95 -3.33 -15.09
CA ASN A 92 -2.27 -4.02 -16.20
C ASN A 92 -1.35 -5.14 -15.72
N LEU A 93 -1.12 -5.29 -14.42
CA LEU A 93 -0.33 -6.39 -13.88
C LEU A 93 -1.14 -7.69 -13.95
N THR A 94 -0.57 -8.69 -14.62
CA THR A 94 -1.15 -10.03 -14.72
C THR A 94 -0.08 -11.06 -14.40
N GLY A 95 -0.44 -12.11 -13.66
CA GLY A 95 0.48 -13.21 -13.35
C GLY A 95 0.86 -13.97 -14.62
N PHE A 96 2.05 -14.58 -14.65
CA PHE A 96 2.57 -15.34 -15.80
C PHE A 96 2.12 -16.81 -15.77
N PRO A 97 1.06 -17.23 -16.50
CA PRO A 97 0.54 -18.59 -16.39
C PRO A 97 1.48 -19.59 -17.05
N GLY A 98 1.77 -20.70 -16.36
CA GLY A 98 2.72 -21.71 -16.83
C GLY A 98 4.19 -21.33 -16.63
N GLY A 99 4.49 -20.21 -15.96
CA GLY A 99 5.83 -19.86 -15.53
C GLY A 99 6.37 -20.73 -14.39
N PRO A 100 7.66 -20.61 -14.06
CA PRO A 100 8.23 -21.26 -12.89
C PRO A 100 7.45 -20.89 -11.62
N HIS A 101 7.13 -21.88 -10.79
CA HIS A 101 6.40 -21.71 -9.52
C HIS A 101 4.99 -21.09 -9.66
N TRP A 102 4.40 -21.10 -10.86
CA TRP A 102 3.01 -20.66 -11.03
C TRP A 102 2.04 -21.58 -10.29
N VAL A 103 1.06 -20.98 -9.62
CA VAL A 103 -0.02 -21.69 -8.91
C VAL A 103 -1.36 -21.31 -9.55
N PRO A 104 -2.24 -22.29 -9.88
CA PRO A 104 -3.57 -22.02 -10.38
C PRO A 104 -4.42 -21.19 -9.41
N VAL A 105 -5.25 -20.31 -9.96
CA VAL A 105 -6.21 -19.52 -9.18
C VAL A 105 -7.30 -20.45 -8.61
N PRO A 106 -7.64 -20.36 -7.31
CA PRO A 106 -8.77 -21.10 -6.74
C PRO A 106 -10.09 -20.75 -7.46
N LEU A 107 -10.81 -21.77 -7.92
CA LEU A 107 -12.07 -21.60 -8.68
C LEU A 107 -13.32 -21.84 -7.82
N GLN A 108 -13.17 -22.48 -6.66
CA GLN A 108 -14.24 -22.71 -5.70
C GLN A 108 -13.92 -21.85 -4.47
N VAL A 109 -14.86 -20.99 -4.10
CA VAL A 109 -14.73 -20.10 -2.94
C VAL A 109 -15.52 -20.71 -1.80
N ASP A 110 -14.84 -20.99 -0.69
CA ASP A 110 -15.44 -21.60 0.50
C ASP A 110 -16.04 -20.55 1.46
N GLU A 111 -15.47 -19.35 1.48
CA GLU A 111 -15.80 -18.28 2.43
C GLU A 111 -15.68 -16.90 1.76
N HIS A 112 -16.61 -16.00 2.07
CA HIS A 112 -16.67 -14.65 1.52
C HIS A 112 -16.57 -13.62 2.64
N MET A 113 -15.52 -12.81 2.61
CA MET A 113 -15.35 -11.69 3.54
C MET A 113 -15.49 -10.35 2.79
N PHE A 114 -16.30 -9.45 3.33
CA PHE A 114 -16.34 -8.04 2.96
C PHE A 114 -15.70 -7.23 4.09
N ILE A 115 -14.48 -6.75 3.86
CA ILE A 115 -13.71 -6.01 4.88
C ILE A 115 -13.70 -4.52 4.53
N THR A 116 -14.23 -3.70 5.43
CA THR A 116 -14.11 -2.25 5.37
C THR A 116 -12.85 -1.80 6.11
N PHE A 117 -12.06 -0.92 5.51
CA PHE A 117 -10.88 -0.34 6.11
C PHE A 117 -11.09 1.16 6.27
N GLY A 118 -10.75 1.72 7.42
CA GLY A 118 -10.95 3.13 7.67
C GLY A 118 -10.03 3.70 8.72
N ASN A 119 -9.73 4.98 8.59
CA ASN A 119 -9.25 5.78 9.71
C ASN A 119 -10.43 6.08 10.64
N SER A 120 -10.19 6.03 11.93
CA SER A 120 -11.21 6.22 12.96
C SER A 120 -10.66 7.11 14.07
N LEU A 121 -11.52 7.49 15.00
CA LEU A 121 -11.12 8.15 16.24
C LEU A 121 -11.45 7.25 17.41
N ALA A 122 -10.59 7.26 18.42
CA ALA A 122 -10.80 6.58 19.69
C ALA A 122 -10.80 7.62 20.83
N PRO A 123 -11.57 7.39 21.90
CA PRO A 123 -11.51 8.25 23.08
C PRO A 123 -10.07 8.41 23.58
N CYS A 124 -9.71 9.63 23.99
CA CYS A 124 -8.35 9.96 24.44
C CYS A 124 -7.90 9.23 25.72
N GLY A 125 -8.85 8.58 26.41
CA GLY A 125 -8.68 8.02 27.74
C GLY A 125 -9.52 8.78 28.77
N GLY A 126 -9.50 8.34 30.02
CA GLY A 126 -10.17 9.03 31.13
C GLY A 126 -9.30 10.12 31.77
N GLY A 127 -9.93 11.03 32.53
CA GLY A 127 -9.23 12.04 33.33
C GLY A 127 -8.84 13.31 32.55
N SER A 128 -7.63 13.82 32.79
CA SER A 128 -7.05 15.03 32.17
C SER A 128 -6.29 14.76 30.86
N ALA A 129 -6.50 13.58 30.25
CA ALA A 129 -5.82 13.21 29.02
C ALA A 129 -6.28 14.10 27.86
N ASN A 130 -5.35 14.89 27.33
CA ASN A 130 -5.59 15.80 26.21
C ASN A 130 -4.95 15.24 24.93
N CYS A 131 -5.79 14.89 23.93
CA CYS A 131 -5.32 14.43 22.63
C CYS A 131 -5.32 15.57 21.63
N ARG A 132 -4.35 15.53 20.71
CA ARG A 132 -4.19 16.52 19.63
C ARG A 132 -4.90 16.13 18.34
N GLY A 133 -5.59 14.99 18.31
CA GLY A 133 -6.34 14.56 17.14
C GLY A 133 -7.63 15.36 16.97
N ILE A 134 -8.33 15.07 15.89
CA ILE A 134 -9.60 15.73 15.54
C ILE A 134 -10.60 15.50 16.67
N PHE A 135 -11.40 16.51 17.01
CA PHE A 135 -12.36 16.51 18.12
C PHE A 135 -11.75 16.20 19.51
N GLY A 136 -10.43 16.42 19.68
CA GLY A 136 -9.75 16.11 20.94
C GLY A 136 -9.62 14.60 21.20
N GLN A 137 -9.74 13.78 20.16
CA GLN A 137 -9.66 12.32 20.23
C GLN A 137 -8.30 11.79 19.75
N ARG A 138 -8.06 10.51 19.98
CA ARG A 138 -6.90 9.78 19.45
C ARG A 138 -7.20 9.28 18.04
N PHE A 139 -6.23 9.36 17.12
CA PHE A 139 -6.34 8.65 15.85
C PHE A 139 -6.29 7.14 16.06
N SER A 140 -7.14 6.44 15.32
CA SER A 140 -7.17 4.98 15.22
C SER A 140 -7.41 4.57 13.78
N ALA A 141 -7.37 3.27 13.53
CA ALA A 141 -7.81 2.67 12.28
C ALA A 141 -8.47 1.32 12.60
N SER A 142 -9.38 0.89 11.74
CA SER A 142 -10.13 -0.35 11.94
C SER A 142 -10.32 -1.14 10.65
N MET A 143 -10.52 -2.44 10.82
CA MET A 143 -11.04 -3.35 9.81
C MET A 143 -12.38 -3.87 10.30
N ASN A 144 -13.47 -3.69 9.54
CA ASN A 144 -14.84 -4.02 9.98
C ASN A 144 -15.21 -3.45 11.37
N ASN A 145 -14.78 -2.21 11.64
CA ASN A 145 -14.95 -1.51 12.92
C ASN A 145 -14.21 -2.16 14.12
N GLU A 146 -13.32 -3.12 13.86
CA GLU A 146 -12.41 -3.67 14.87
C GLU A 146 -11.04 -2.99 14.77
N SER A 147 -10.63 -2.31 15.84
CA SER A 147 -9.32 -1.67 15.95
C SER A 147 -8.34 -2.63 16.63
N PHE A 148 -7.43 -3.23 15.85
CA PHE A 148 -6.48 -4.22 16.36
C PHE A 148 -5.58 -3.62 17.45
N GLN A 149 -5.53 -4.27 18.61
CA GLN A 149 -4.63 -3.94 19.71
C GLN A 149 -3.63 -5.07 19.91
N LEU A 150 -2.34 -4.73 19.96
CA LEU A 150 -1.29 -5.71 20.22
C LEU A 150 -1.49 -6.35 21.60
N PRO A 151 -1.46 -7.69 21.71
CA PRO A 151 -1.53 -8.35 23.01
C PRO A 151 -0.36 -7.94 23.91
N SER A 152 -0.63 -7.78 25.20
CA SER A 152 0.38 -7.33 26.18
C SER A 152 1.07 -8.48 26.93
N LYS A 153 0.52 -9.69 26.90
CA LYS A 153 1.01 -10.85 27.68
C LYS A 153 1.86 -11.81 26.86
N LEU A 154 1.30 -12.35 25.78
CA LEU A 154 1.93 -13.33 24.89
C LEU A 154 1.70 -12.91 23.44
N SER A 155 2.61 -13.28 22.54
CA SER A 155 2.31 -13.18 21.11
C SER A 155 1.14 -14.10 20.77
N MET A 156 0.35 -13.72 19.76
CA MET A 156 -0.77 -14.56 19.29
C MET A 156 -0.28 -15.96 18.87
N LEU A 157 0.90 -16.04 18.22
CA LEU A 157 1.50 -17.30 17.80
C LEU A 157 1.85 -18.21 18.99
N GLN A 158 2.44 -17.65 20.05
CA GLN A 158 2.76 -18.43 21.25
C GLN A 158 1.48 -18.88 21.98
N ALA A 159 0.51 -17.99 22.11
CA ALA A 159 -0.79 -18.29 22.71
C ALA A 159 -1.56 -19.37 21.92
N PHE A 160 -1.50 -19.34 20.59
CA PHE A 160 -2.04 -20.39 19.73
C PHE A 160 -1.33 -21.73 19.96
N TYR A 161 0.00 -21.78 19.86
CA TYR A 161 0.75 -23.03 19.98
C TYR A 161 0.64 -23.68 21.36
N SER A 162 0.53 -22.86 22.41
CA SER A 162 0.36 -23.34 23.80
C SER A 162 -1.10 -23.62 24.18
N ASN A 163 -2.06 -23.50 23.25
CA ASN A 163 -3.50 -23.60 23.50
C ASN A 163 -3.99 -22.65 24.64
N ASN A 164 -3.36 -21.50 24.79
CA ASN A 164 -3.67 -20.50 25.82
C ASN A 164 -4.06 -19.16 25.19
N LYS A 165 -5.25 -19.09 24.61
CA LYS A 165 -5.79 -17.86 23.99
C LYS A 165 -6.46 -16.89 24.99
N MET A 166 -6.79 -17.35 26.20
CA MET A 166 -7.59 -16.57 27.15
C MET A 166 -6.91 -15.25 27.54
N GLY A 167 -7.57 -14.14 27.23
CA GLY A 167 -7.05 -12.79 27.47
C GLY A 167 -5.89 -12.39 26.55
N VAL A 168 -5.68 -13.08 25.43
CA VAL A 168 -4.69 -12.73 24.40
C VAL A 168 -5.37 -12.31 23.10
N TYR A 169 -6.25 -13.14 22.54
CA TYR A 169 -6.99 -12.84 21.31
C TYR A 169 -8.33 -13.59 21.27
N THR A 170 -9.24 -13.11 20.43
CA THR A 170 -10.52 -13.76 20.12
C THR A 170 -10.48 -14.34 18.69
N THR A 171 -11.43 -15.21 18.36
CA THR A 171 -11.47 -15.96 17.08
C THR A 171 -12.75 -15.69 16.30
N ASP A 172 -13.26 -14.46 16.44
CA ASP A 172 -14.58 -14.01 15.99
C ASP A 172 -14.49 -12.71 15.18
N PHE A 173 -13.36 -12.47 14.51
CA PHE A 173 -13.22 -11.34 13.59
C PHE A 173 -14.30 -11.47 12.49
N PRO A 174 -15.10 -10.42 12.23
CA PRO A 174 -16.30 -10.57 11.44
C PRO A 174 -16.01 -10.56 9.94
N ASP A 175 -16.69 -11.43 9.20
CA ASP A 175 -16.62 -11.49 7.74
C ASP A 175 -17.22 -10.25 7.07
N ASN A 176 -18.11 -9.54 7.74
CA ASN A 176 -18.80 -8.36 7.20
C ASN A 176 -18.77 -7.21 8.21
N PRO A 177 -18.82 -5.93 7.76
CA PRO A 177 -18.90 -4.81 8.67
C PRO A 177 -20.22 -4.86 9.45
N PRO A 178 -20.20 -4.46 10.74
CA PRO A 178 -21.40 -4.50 11.58
C PRO A 178 -22.48 -3.50 11.15
N LEU A 179 -22.13 -2.52 10.31
CA LEU A 179 -23.03 -1.52 9.78
C LEU A 179 -22.81 -1.34 8.26
N VAL A 180 -23.92 -1.32 7.51
CA VAL A 180 -23.92 -1.05 6.06
C VAL A 180 -24.31 0.40 5.80
N PHE A 181 -23.48 1.09 5.04
CA PHE A 181 -23.69 2.46 4.61
C PHE A 181 -22.96 2.72 3.28
N ASP A 182 -23.09 3.92 2.72
CA ASP A 182 -22.28 4.33 1.57
C ASP A 182 -20.82 4.56 2.00
N TYR A 183 -20.03 3.49 1.96
CA TYR A 183 -18.64 3.44 2.46
C TYR A 183 -17.70 4.48 1.82
N THR A 184 -18.03 4.95 0.63
CA THR A 184 -17.18 5.85 -0.17
C THR A 184 -17.72 7.27 -0.26
N ASN A 185 -18.83 7.58 0.42
CA ASN A 185 -19.39 8.93 0.42
C ASN A 185 -18.46 9.92 1.17
N PRO A 186 -17.95 10.98 0.52
CA PRO A 186 -17.11 11.96 1.19
C PRO A 186 -17.78 12.66 2.37
N SER A 187 -19.12 12.73 2.41
CA SER A 187 -19.88 13.29 3.52
C SER A 187 -19.72 12.51 4.83
N ASN A 188 -19.20 11.29 4.78
CA ASN A 188 -18.96 10.46 5.97
C ASN A 188 -17.62 10.74 6.68
N ALA A 189 -16.69 11.50 6.07
CA ALA A 189 -15.29 11.61 6.52
C ALA A 189 -15.07 12.17 7.94
N LEU A 190 -16.08 12.83 8.52
CA LEU A 190 -16.06 13.39 9.88
C LEU A 190 -17.41 13.19 10.59
N ASN A 191 -18.18 12.18 10.16
CA ASN A 191 -19.47 11.91 10.78
C ASN A 191 -19.25 11.44 12.23
N GLN A 192 -19.93 12.11 13.18
CA GLN A 192 -19.90 11.79 14.61
C GLN A 192 -21.18 11.06 15.08
N SER A 193 -22.13 10.84 14.17
CA SER A 193 -23.45 10.26 14.44
C SER A 193 -23.35 8.77 14.78
#